data_AF-A0A971UUF3-F1
#
_entry.id   AF-A0A971UUF3-F1
#
_cell.length_a   1.000
_cell.length_b   1.000
_cell.length_c   1.000
_cell.angle_alpha   90.00
_cell.angle_beta   90.00
_cell.angle_gamma   90.00
#
_symmetry.space_group_name_H-M   'P 1'
#
loop_
_entity.id
_entity.type
_entity.pdbx_description
1 polymer ?
#
loop_
_entity_poly.entity_id
_entity_poly.type
_entity_poly.pdbx_seq_one_letter_code
_entity_poly.pdbx_strand_id
1 'polypeptide(L)'
;MKRFKIFNLLLILLLIISLSFTGCKKKDDEGESTTVDEEIAQVADIEDEGPVEDDVVEAEGEEDDGAEEVEKVEEEKEVEEDDEDVKPAGEGVSGQEKKEAEKEESSSKDEPVSKEETVVEEANTLKVEGMVANPLSLALKDLKAMSDLIFEGNFYSINNFGTQQHTSFKGIKLWGLLEKAQVASNASKVRIVATDGYEMVFTIDEVKKQDYIDETDASVKLPIIIAWEENGVEYDTDDGPPYKLVIGQKEPGDVNKPKWVSNIDRIIVE
;
A
#
# COMPACT_ATOMS: atom_id res chain seq x y z
N MET A 1 -26.39 25.61 -3.15
CA MET A 1 -25.89 25.79 -1.76
C MET A 1 -27.00 25.72 -0.69
N LYS A 2 -27.81 26.77 -0.40
CA LYS A 2 -28.69 26.80 0.80
C LYS A 2 -29.62 25.58 1.00
N ARG A 3 -30.18 24.99 -0.06
CA ARG A 3 -31.05 23.79 0.04
C ARG A 3 -30.33 22.53 0.53
N PHE A 4 -29.03 22.38 0.26
CA PHE A 4 -28.26 21.18 0.63
C PHE A 4 -28.01 21.09 2.15
N LYS A 5 -27.69 22.22 2.80
CA LYS A 5 -27.50 22.27 4.26
C LYS A 5 -28.78 21.97 5.05
N ILE A 6 -29.95 22.24 4.48
CA ILE A 6 -31.25 21.89 5.09
C ILE A 6 -31.48 20.37 5.05
N PHE A 7 -31.05 19.70 3.97
CA PHE A 7 -31.21 18.26 3.81
C PHE A 7 -30.36 17.47 4.82
N ASN A 8 -29.07 17.83 4.97
CA ASN A 8 -28.20 17.19 5.97
C ASN A 8 -28.68 17.47 7.41
N LEU A 9 -29.22 18.66 7.69
CA LEU A 9 -29.76 18.98 9.02
C LEU A 9 -30.99 18.11 9.37
N LEU A 10 -31.88 17.86 8.40
CA LEU A 10 -33.02 16.97 8.56
C LEU A 10 -32.59 15.50 8.72
N LEU A 11 -31.57 15.06 7.97
CA LEU A 11 -31.05 13.68 8.05
C LEU A 11 -30.52 13.36 9.46
N ILE A 12 -29.75 14.29 10.06
CA ILE A 12 -29.21 14.16 11.43
C ILE A 12 -30.35 14.13 12.46
N LEU A 13 -31.37 14.97 12.31
CA LEU A 13 -32.51 15.00 13.23
C LEU A 13 -33.31 13.68 13.23
N LEU A 14 -33.43 13.05 12.06
CA LEU A 14 -34.12 11.77 11.89
C LEU A 14 -33.37 10.62 12.60
N LEU A 15 -32.04 10.62 12.51
CA LEU A 15 -31.15 9.62 13.13
C LEU A 15 -31.22 9.61 14.67
N ILE A 16 -31.45 10.77 15.30
CA ILE A 16 -31.57 10.91 16.76
C ILE A 16 -32.90 10.31 17.26
N ILE A 17 -33.97 10.40 16.48
CA ILE A 17 -35.31 9.91 16.87
C ILE A 17 -35.36 8.37 16.92
N SER A 18 -34.58 7.68 16.08
CA SER A 18 -34.48 6.22 16.04
C SER A 18 -33.94 5.56 17.33
N LEU A 19 -33.27 6.30 18.20
CA LEU A 19 -32.61 5.74 19.41
C LEU A 19 -33.52 5.65 20.65
N SER A 20 -34.79 6.10 20.57
CA SER A 20 -35.69 6.19 21.73
C SER A 20 -36.66 5.01 21.92
N PHE A 21 -36.56 3.94 21.11
CA PHE A 21 -37.46 2.78 21.21
C PHE A 21 -36.69 1.44 21.28
N THR A 22 -36.18 1.13 22.46
CA THR A 22 -35.92 -0.25 22.88
C THR A 22 -36.42 -0.40 24.31
N GLY A 23 -37.50 -1.17 24.47
CA GLY A 23 -38.09 -1.51 25.76
C GLY A 23 -38.37 -3.01 25.83
N CYS A 24 -38.62 -3.51 27.04
CA CYS A 24 -38.45 -4.90 27.49
C CYS A 24 -37.03 -5.19 28.02
N LYS A 25 -36.86 -5.95 29.11
CA LYS A 25 -37.86 -6.48 30.04
C LYS A 25 -37.22 -6.70 31.42
N LYS A 26 -38.02 -6.55 32.48
CA LYS A 26 -37.66 -7.11 33.79
C LYS A 26 -37.57 -8.64 33.68
N LYS A 27 -36.50 -9.20 34.23
CA LYS A 27 -36.57 -10.41 35.02
C LYS A 27 -35.76 -10.15 36.29
N ASP A 28 -36.38 -10.44 37.41
CA ASP A 28 -35.75 -10.37 38.74
C ASP A 28 -35.05 -11.71 38.99
N ASP A 29 -33.85 -11.68 39.57
CA ASP A 29 -33.21 -12.83 40.18
C ASP A 29 -32.29 -12.36 41.31
N GLU A 30 -32.07 -13.20 42.32
CA GLU A 30 -31.49 -12.79 43.60
C GLU A 30 -29.97 -13.06 43.66
N GLY A 31 -29.20 -12.11 44.21
CA GLY A 31 -27.73 -12.17 44.27
C GLY A 31 -27.18 -11.31 45.41
N GLU A 32 -26.84 -11.96 46.52
CA GLU A 32 -26.48 -11.32 47.79
C GLU A 32 -25.11 -10.63 47.75
N SER A 33 -25.00 -9.44 48.36
CA SER A 33 -23.74 -8.69 48.44
C SER A 33 -23.02 -8.89 49.78
N THR A 34 -21.71 -9.16 49.75
CA THR A 34 -20.82 -8.81 50.87
C THR A 34 -19.54 -8.14 50.38
N THR A 35 -19.11 -7.14 51.13
CA THR A 35 -17.88 -6.35 50.92
C THR A 35 -16.82 -6.76 51.93
N VAL A 36 -15.56 -6.92 51.49
CA VAL A 36 -14.36 -6.72 52.32
C VAL A 36 -13.26 -6.13 51.42
N ASP A 37 -12.47 -5.23 51.99
CA ASP A 37 -11.31 -4.56 51.38
C ASP A 37 -10.02 -4.93 52.16
N GLU A 38 -8.87 -4.42 51.72
CA GLU A 38 -7.57 -4.42 52.44
C GLU A 38 -6.65 -5.66 52.35
N GLU A 39 -5.40 -5.51 52.85
CA GLU A 39 -4.18 -6.16 52.35
C GLU A 39 -3.63 -7.35 53.20
N ILE A 40 -2.60 -8.06 52.68
CA ILE A 40 -1.23 -8.24 53.25
C ILE A 40 -0.54 -9.57 52.84
N ALA A 41 0.59 -9.44 52.15
CA ALA A 41 1.85 -10.23 52.10
C ALA A 41 1.95 -11.76 52.37
N GLN A 42 2.61 -12.46 51.42
CA GLN A 42 3.59 -13.59 51.57
C GLN A 42 3.04 -14.92 52.21
N VAL A 43 3.57 -16.15 52.01
CA VAL A 43 4.94 -16.68 51.88
C VAL A 43 4.94 -18.07 51.15
N ALA A 44 5.94 -18.30 50.27
CA ALA A 44 6.65 -19.54 49.86
C ALA A 44 6.01 -20.96 49.63
N ASP A 45 6.56 -21.60 48.58
CA ASP A 45 7.03 -23.02 48.44
C ASP A 45 6.07 -24.23 48.33
N ILE A 46 6.68 -25.36 47.90
CA ILE A 46 6.17 -26.72 47.62
C ILE A 46 5.47 -26.77 46.24
N GLU A 47 6.05 -27.37 45.18
CA GLU A 47 6.30 -28.82 44.92
C GLU A 47 4.94 -29.59 44.82
N ASP A 48 4.75 -30.66 44.05
CA ASP A 48 5.66 -31.61 43.40
C ASP A 48 4.93 -32.35 42.23
N GLU A 49 5.63 -33.29 41.60
CA GLU A 49 5.13 -34.40 40.77
C GLU A 49 4.51 -34.10 39.38
N GLY A 50 4.71 -35.06 38.49
CA GLY A 50 4.45 -34.93 37.05
C GLY A 50 3.47 -35.95 36.46
N PRO A 51 3.87 -36.73 35.45
CA PRO A 51 2.99 -37.06 34.33
C PRO A 51 2.17 -38.35 34.50
N VAL A 52 1.08 -38.43 33.72
CA VAL A 52 0.42 -39.69 33.36
C VAL A 52 0.17 -39.67 31.85
N GLU A 53 0.22 -40.86 31.23
CA GLU A 53 0.35 -41.07 29.80
C GLU A 53 -1.00 -41.27 29.08
N ASP A 54 -0.95 -41.26 27.74
CA ASP A 54 -1.78 -41.96 26.75
C ASP A 54 -3.20 -42.43 27.10
N ASP A 55 -4.14 -42.16 26.19
CA ASP A 55 -4.99 -43.25 25.69
C ASP A 55 -5.25 -43.10 24.17
N VAL A 56 -5.52 -44.22 23.50
CA VAL A 56 -5.58 -44.36 22.03
C VAL A 56 -6.97 -44.78 21.59
N VAL A 57 -7.52 -44.08 20.59
CA VAL A 57 -8.63 -44.62 19.79
C VAL A 57 -8.52 -44.21 18.32
N GLU A 58 -8.30 -45.21 17.47
CA GLU A 58 -8.84 -45.25 16.11
C GLU A 58 -10.37 -45.50 16.20
N ALA A 59 -11.20 -45.56 15.16
CA ALA A 59 -10.97 -45.75 13.74
C ALA A 59 -12.22 -45.31 12.93
N GLU A 60 -12.15 -45.47 11.60
CA GLU A 60 -13.28 -45.57 10.65
C GLU A 60 -14.16 -44.30 10.47
N GLY A 61 -14.67 -43.98 9.27
CA GLY A 61 -14.46 -44.57 7.95
C GLY A 61 -15.77 -44.87 7.22
N GLU A 62 -16.33 -43.89 6.52
CA GLU A 62 -17.44 -44.10 5.57
C GLU A 62 -17.13 -43.41 4.23
N GLU A 63 -17.52 -44.09 3.14
CA GLU A 63 -17.46 -43.63 1.75
C GLU A 63 -18.87 -43.15 1.34
N ASP A 64 -19.00 -42.15 0.47
CA ASP A 64 -20.26 -41.83 -0.21
C ASP A 64 -20.01 -41.53 -1.69
N ASP A 65 -20.79 -42.17 -2.56
CA ASP A 65 -20.57 -42.27 -4.01
C ASP A 65 -21.70 -41.56 -4.75
N GLY A 66 -21.39 -40.48 -5.49
CA GLY A 66 -22.40 -39.53 -5.99
C GLY A 66 -22.14 -39.00 -7.40
N ALA A 67 -22.34 -39.84 -8.42
CA ALA A 67 -22.62 -39.38 -9.79
C ALA A 67 -24.11 -38.97 -9.90
N GLU A 68 -24.65 -38.33 -10.94
CA GLU A 68 -24.18 -38.00 -12.29
C GLU A 68 -25.09 -36.86 -12.83
N GLU A 69 -24.63 -35.97 -13.73
CA GLU A 69 -25.36 -35.57 -14.97
C GLU A 69 -24.58 -34.54 -15.81
N VAL A 70 -24.90 -34.46 -17.11
CA VAL A 70 -24.20 -33.64 -18.12
C VAL A 70 -25.18 -33.05 -19.14
N GLU A 71 -25.38 -31.72 -19.11
CA GLU A 71 -25.89 -30.89 -20.21
C GLU A 71 -25.38 -29.44 -20.03
N LYS A 72 -25.19 -28.59 -21.07
CA LYS A 72 -24.93 -28.82 -22.50
C LYS A 72 -24.42 -27.51 -23.14
N VAL A 73 -23.77 -27.62 -24.31
CA VAL A 73 -23.29 -26.48 -25.11
C VAL A 73 -24.45 -25.70 -25.73
N GLU A 74 -24.40 -24.37 -25.67
CA GLU A 74 -24.81 -23.50 -26.78
C GLU A 74 -23.65 -22.57 -27.16
N GLU A 75 -23.44 -22.41 -28.47
CA GLU A 75 -22.36 -21.67 -29.12
C GLU A 75 -23.02 -20.80 -30.20
N GLU A 76 -22.96 -19.47 -30.08
CA GLU A 76 -23.44 -18.56 -31.12
C GLU A 76 -22.28 -17.73 -31.69
N LYS A 77 -22.28 -17.57 -33.02
CA LYS A 77 -21.13 -17.11 -33.79
C LYS A 77 -21.57 -16.48 -35.12
N GLU A 78 -21.59 -15.15 -35.16
CA GLU A 78 -21.60 -14.33 -36.38
C GLU A 78 -20.47 -13.27 -36.21
N VAL A 79 -19.44 -13.09 -37.05
CA VAL A 79 -19.17 -13.32 -38.48
C VAL A 79 -19.58 -12.13 -39.38
N GLU A 80 -18.57 -11.27 -39.62
CA GLU A 80 -18.33 -10.48 -40.85
C GLU A 80 -19.31 -9.31 -41.17
N GLU A 81 -19.00 -8.32 -42.01
CA GLU A 81 -17.94 -8.16 -43.05
C GLU A 81 -17.61 -6.64 -43.28
N ASP A 82 -16.44 -6.31 -43.86
CA ASP A 82 -16.07 -5.12 -44.70
C ASP A 82 -16.33 -3.65 -44.27
N ASP A 83 -15.53 -2.62 -44.64
CA ASP A 83 -14.14 -2.52 -45.18
C ASP A 83 -13.39 -1.33 -44.46
N GLU A 84 -12.76 -0.26 -44.99
CA GLU A 84 -12.43 0.31 -46.32
C GLU A 84 -11.05 1.04 -46.24
N ASP A 85 -10.60 1.64 -47.34
CA ASP A 85 -9.40 2.50 -47.49
C ASP A 85 -9.40 3.74 -46.53
N VAL A 86 -8.28 4.45 -46.26
CA VAL A 86 -7.46 5.22 -47.23
C VAL A 86 -5.99 5.35 -46.80
N LYS A 87 -5.08 5.31 -47.79
CA LYS A 87 -3.61 5.52 -47.67
C LYS A 87 -3.12 6.81 -48.40
N PRO A 88 -1.82 7.19 -48.44
CA PRO A 88 -1.43 8.52 -47.95
C PRO A 88 -0.77 9.49 -48.96
N ALA A 89 -0.72 10.78 -48.60
CA ALA A 89 0.19 11.82 -49.14
C ALA A 89 0.28 13.00 -48.13
N GLY A 90 1.34 13.84 -48.08
CA GLY A 90 2.64 13.78 -48.75
C GLY A 90 3.47 15.08 -48.64
N GLU A 91 4.80 14.93 -48.55
CA GLU A 91 5.88 15.89 -48.91
C GLU A 91 6.07 17.27 -48.19
N GLY A 92 7.31 17.79 -48.26
CA GLY A 92 7.76 19.09 -47.70
C GLY A 92 8.62 18.98 -46.42
N VAL A 93 9.96 18.80 -46.39
CA VAL A 93 11.12 19.24 -47.23
C VAL A 93 11.62 20.67 -46.96
N SER A 94 12.91 20.78 -46.59
CA SER A 94 13.78 21.99 -46.51
C SER A 94 13.54 22.97 -45.33
N GLY A 95 14.57 23.51 -44.65
CA GLY A 95 16.01 23.21 -44.75
C GLY A 95 16.97 24.18 -44.00
N GLN A 96 18.22 23.74 -43.84
CA GLN A 96 19.50 24.44 -43.57
C GLN A 96 19.68 25.53 -42.47
N GLU A 97 20.66 25.23 -41.59
CA GLU A 97 21.77 26.06 -41.09
C GLU A 97 21.79 27.60 -41.23
N LYS A 98 22.22 28.27 -40.13
CA LYS A 98 23.47 29.07 -40.17
C LYS A 98 24.19 29.15 -38.80
N LYS A 99 25.52 29.33 -38.83
CA LYS A 99 26.38 29.69 -37.68
C LYS A 99 26.77 31.17 -37.73
N GLU A 100 26.95 31.79 -36.55
CA GLU A 100 27.91 32.88 -36.20
C GLU A 100 27.65 33.26 -34.72
N ALA A 101 28.55 33.29 -33.73
CA ALA A 101 30.01 33.08 -33.62
C ALA A 101 30.96 34.31 -33.55
N GLU A 102 30.71 35.23 -32.61
CA GLU A 102 31.69 36.10 -31.90
C GLU A 102 31.22 36.15 -30.42
N LYS A 103 32.01 36.07 -29.34
CA LYS A 103 33.43 36.30 -29.00
C LYS A 103 33.91 37.75 -28.92
N GLU A 104 33.73 38.34 -27.74
CA GLU A 104 34.71 39.27 -27.15
C GLU A 104 35.17 38.76 -25.76
N GLU A 105 36.37 39.19 -25.35
CA GLU A 105 37.00 38.86 -24.06
C GLU A 105 37.08 40.11 -23.18
N SER A 106 36.76 39.99 -21.88
CA SER A 106 37.21 40.95 -20.87
C SER A 106 37.26 40.28 -19.50
N SER A 107 38.24 40.64 -18.67
CA SER A 107 38.58 39.93 -17.43
C SER A 107 38.46 40.79 -16.18
N SER A 108 37.79 40.28 -15.14
CA SER A 108 37.95 40.80 -13.77
C SER A 108 37.71 39.74 -12.69
N LYS A 109 38.79 39.00 -12.37
CA LYS A 109 39.31 38.78 -11.00
C LYS A 109 38.32 38.54 -9.85
N ASP A 110 38.32 37.29 -9.37
CA ASP A 110 38.27 36.83 -7.97
C ASP A 110 37.43 37.60 -6.93
N GLU A 111 36.21 37.10 -6.66
CA GLU A 111 35.75 36.84 -5.28
C GLU A 111 34.91 35.53 -5.26
N PRO A 112 35.07 34.64 -4.26
CA PRO A 112 34.29 33.41 -4.16
C PRO A 112 32.91 33.69 -3.57
N VAL A 113 31.98 34.17 -4.40
CA VAL A 113 30.58 34.33 -4.00
C VAL A 113 30.01 32.96 -3.67
N SER A 114 29.69 32.74 -2.39
CA SER A 114 28.97 31.57 -1.91
C SER A 114 27.65 31.46 -2.65
N LYS A 115 27.49 30.40 -3.46
CA LYS A 115 26.19 29.98 -3.93
C LYS A 115 25.46 29.35 -2.75
N GLU A 116 24.73 30.17 -2.00
CA GLU A 116 23.58 29.67 -1.27
C GLU A 116 22.58 29.18 -2.31
N GLU A 117 22.60 27.88 -2.58
CA GLU A 117 21.50 27.23 -3.29
C GLU A 117 20.27 27.37 -2.41
N THR A 118 19.38 28.29 -2.78
CA THR A 118 18.06 28.41 -2.17
C THR A 118 17.33 27.11 -2.40
N VAL A 119 17.37 26.22 -1.41
CA VAL A 119 16.59 24.99 -1.36
C VAL A 119 15.12 25.38 -1.32
N VAL A 120 14.54 25.50 -2.51
CA VAL A 120 13.09 25.42 -2.69
C VAL A 120 12.73 24.00 -2.32
N GLU A 121 12.21 23.78 -1.11
CA GLU A 121 11.50 22.54 -0.83
C GLU A 121 10.31 22.48 -1.78
N GLU A 122 10.45 21.70 -2.85
CA GLU A 122 9.31 21.34 -3.68
C GLU A 122 8.31 20.61 -2.78
N ALA A 123 7.04 21.03 -2.83
CA ALA A 123 5.98 20.32 -2.12
C ALA A 123 5.94 18.86 -2.58
N ASN A 124 5.50 17.97 -1.69
CA ASN A 124 5.33 16.55 -2.01
C ASN A 124 6.64 15.83 -2.40
N THR A 125 7.77 16.14 -1.75
CA THR A 125 8.96 15.29 -1.81
C THR A 125 8.84 14.08 -0.90
N LEU A 126 9.16 12.88 -1.41
CA LEU A 126 9.39 11.67 -0.63
C LEU A 126 10.79 11.73 0.01
N LYS A 127 10.87 11.58 1.33
CA LYS A 127 12.14 11.63 2.09
C LYS A 127 12.55 10.23 2.55
N VAL A 128 13.84 9.89 2.39
CA VAL A 128 14.43 8.62 2.84
C VAL A 128 15.55 8.95 3.83
N GLU A 129 15.37 8.56 5.10
CA GLU A 129 16.17 9.03 6.23
C GLU A 129 16.41 7.93 7.29
N GLY A 130 17.09 8.28 8.38
CA GLY A 130 17.49 7.33 9.42
C GLY A 130 18.85 6.68 9.14
N MET A 131 18.95 5.36 9.28
CA MET A 131 20.19 4.59 9.12
C MET A 131 20.55 4.30 7.64
N VAL A 132 20.78 5.39 6.91
CA VAL A 132 21.17 5.45 5.49
C VAL A 132 22.42 6.32 5.34
N ALA A 133 23.39 5.88 4.54
CA ALA A 133 24.62 6.66 4.30
C ALA A 133 24.41 7.79 3.26
N ASN A 134 23.34 7.73 2.48
CA ASN A 134 22.95 8.73 1.48
C ASN A 134 21.45 9.06 1.63
N PRO A 135 21.06 9.95 2.58
CA PRO A 135 19.68 10.39 2.74
C PRO A 135 19.13 11.03 1.45
N LEU A 136 17.88 10.73 1.11
CA LEU A 136 17.25 11.19 -0.15
C LEU A 136 16.07 12.13 0.14
N SER A 137 15.86 13.11 -0.73
CA SER A 137 14.62 13.91 -0.79
C SER A 137 14.27 14.08 -2.26
N LEU A 138 13.13 13.52 -2.68
CA LEU A 138 12.85 13.21 -4.08
C LEU A 138 11.46 13.68 -4.47
N ALA A 139 11.35 14.50 -5.52
CA ALA A 139 10.05 14.80 -6.13
C ALA A 139 9.63 13.67 -7.08
N LEU A 140 8.35 13.64 -7.48
CA LEU A 140 7.78 12.61 -8.36
C LEU A 140 8.55 12.46 -9.69
N LYS A 141 9.08 13.58 -10.21
CA LYS A 141 9.95 13.62 -11.41
C LYS A 141 11.22 12.78 -11.24
N ASP A 142 11.78 12.75 -10.03
CA ASP A 142 13.04 12.07 -9.72
C ASP A 142 12.79 10.57 -9.56
N LEU A 143 11.67 10.17 -8.96
CA LEU A 143 11.25 8.76 -8.89
C LEU A 143 11.02 8.18 -10.30
N LYS A 144 10.31 8.93 -11.17
CA LYS A 144 10.08 8.54 -12.57
C LYS A 144 11.35 8.50 -13.43
N ALA A 145 12.41 9.20 -13.02
CA ALA A 145 13.71 9.13 -13.69
C ALA A 145 14.51 7.84 -13.35
N MET A 146 14.18 7.15 -12.26
CA MET A 146 14.82 5.89 -11.84
C MET A 146 14.31 4.69 -12.65
N SER A 147 14.49 4.73 -13.97
CA SER A 147 13.99 3.73 -14.94
C SER A 147 14.41 2.29 -14.65
N ASP A 148 15.53 2.08 -13.95
CA ASP A 148 16.01 0.77 -13.49
C ASP A 148 15.23 0.21 -12.28
N LEU A 149 14.51 1.07 -11.55
CA LEU A 149 13.69 0.72 -10.40
C LEU A 149 12.19 0.61 -10.70
N ILE A 150 11.73 1.06 -11.87
CA ILE A 150 10.31 1.08 -12.22
C ILE A 150 9.73 -0.35 -12.20
N PHE A 151 8.53 -0.47 -11.66
CA PHE A 151 7.72 -1.68 -11.65
C PHE A 151 6.27 -1.33 -11.97
N GLU A 152 5.64 -2.18 -12.76
CA GLU A 152 4.22 -2.13 -13.10
C GLU A 152 3.64 -3.52 -12.95
N GLY A 153 2.46 -3.65 -12.33
CA GLY A 153 1.85 -4.96 -12.11
C GLY A 153 0.51 -4.90 -11.38
N ASN A 154 -0.24 -6.01 -11.49
CA ASN A 154 -1.48 -6.20 -10.75
C ASN A 154 -1.18 -6.75 -9.35
N PHE A 155 -1.76 -6.12 -8.34
CA PHE A 155 -1.72 -6.55 -6.95
C PHE A 155 -3.12 -6.99 -6.53
N TYR A 156 -3.28 -8.27 -6.23
CA TYR A 156 -4.44 -8.76 -5.49
C TYR A 156 -4.38 -8.29 -4.03
N SER A 157 -5.56 -8.08 -3.44
CA SER A 157 -5.66 -7.58 -2.09
C SER A 157 -6.90 -8.01 -1.33
N ILE A 158 -6.72 -8.32 -0.05
CA ILE A 158 -7.80 -8.63 0.91
C ILE A 158 -7.80 -7.56 2.01
N ASN A 159 -8.98 -7.01 2.33
CA ASN A 159 -9.17 -6.07 3.44
C ASN A 159 -9.70 -6.74 4.74
N ASN A 160 -9.80 -5.97 5.82
CA ASN A 160 -10.30 -6.44 7.13
C ASN A 160 -11.75 -6.97 7.13
N PHE A 161 -12.49 -6.82 6.03
CA PHE A 161 -13.86 -7.31 5.84
C PHE A 161 -13.93 -8.47 4.84
N GLY A 162 -12.78 -9.04 4.43
CA GLY A 162 -12.71 -10.09 3.42
C GLY A 162 -13.02 -9.63 1.99
N THR A 163 -13.09 -8.32 1.72
CA THR A 163 -13.28 -7.83 0.34
C THR A 163 -12.00 -8.06 -0.45
N GLN A 164 -12.12 -8.82 -1.54
CA GLN A 164 -11.05 -9.17 -2.46
C GLN A 164 -11.04 -8.19 -3.64
N GLN A 165 -9.87 -7.73 -4.08
CA GLN A 165 -9.73 -6.80 -5.21
C GLN A 165 -8.34 -6.87 -5.85
N HIS A 166 -8.29 -7.13 -7.16
CA HIS A 166 -7.13 -6.82 -8.01
C HIS A 166 -7.07 -5.32 -8.34
N THR A 167 -5.87 -4.76 -8.33
CA THR A 167 -5.61 -3.37 -8.72
C THR A 167 -4.27 -3.28 -9.47
N SER A 168 -4.22 -2.59 -10.61
CA SER A 168 -2.96 -2.31 -11.30
C SER A 168 -2.25 -1.10 -10.67
N PHE A 169 -0.93 -1.18 -10.50
CA PHE A 169 -0.11 -0.07 -10.00
C PHE A 169 1.16 0.11 -10.84
N LYS A 170 1.59 1.36 -10.99
CA LYS A 170 2.93 1.74 -11.47
C LYS A 170 3.68 2.50 -10.36
N GLY A 171 4.95 2.15 -10.16
CA GLY A 171 5.79 2.70 -9.09
C GLY A 171 7.27 2.39 -9.27
N ILE A 172 8.05 2.62 -8.21
CA ILE A 172 9.42 2.10 -8.06
C ILE A 172 9.50 1.06 -6.94
N LYS A 173 10.40 0.08 -7.10
CA LYS A 173 10.69 -0.95 -6.09
C LYS A 173 11.30 -0.33 -4.83
N LEU A 174 10.68 -0.55 -3.68
CA LEU A 174 11.11 0.03 -2.40
C LEU A 174 12.53 -0.38 -2.01
N TRP A 175 12.88 -1.66 -2.15
CA TRP A 175 14.25 -2.11 -1.84
C TRP A 175 15.30 -1.43 -2.74
N GLY A 176 15.02 -1.31 -4.04
CA GLY A 176 15.94 -0.65 -4.98
C GLY A 176 16.14 0.84 -4.66
N LEU A 177 15.11 1.53 -4.15
CA LEU A 177 15.24 2.90 -3.63
C LEU A 177 16.15 2.96 -2.40
N LEU A 178 16.00 2.01 -1.48
CA LEU A 178 16.82 1.90 -0.27
C LEU A 178 18.29 1.53 -0.59
N GLU A 179 18.55 0.80 -1.68
CA GLU A 179 19.91 0.58 -2.18
C GLU A 179 20.56 1.89 -2.69
N LYS A 180 19.81 2.79 -3.34
CA LYS A 180 20.30 4.15 -3.69
C LYS A 180 20.60 4.98 -2.43
N ALA A 181 19.82 4.78 -1.36
CA ALA A 181 20.03 5.45 -0.07
C ALA A 181 21.18 4.86 0.76
N GLN A 182 21.72 3.70 0.36
CA GLN A 182 22.82 3.02 1.04
C GLN A 182 22.50 2.70 2.52
N VAL A 183 21.45 1.89 2.73
CA VAL A 183 21.07 1.36 4.05
C VAL A 183 22.25 0.75 4.81
N ALA A 184 22.38 1.08 6.09
CA ALA A 184 23.42 0.54 6.96
C ALA A 184 23.24 -0.97 7.20
N SER A 185 24.35 -1.72 7.24
CA SER A 185 24.31 -3.19 7.39
C SER A 185 23.80 -3.70 8.72
N ASN A 186 23.59 -2.82 9.70
CA ASN A 186 22.99 -3.11 11.01
C ASN A 186 21.57 -2.54 11.17
N ALA A 187 20.97 -2.00 10.11
CA ALA A 187 19.55 -1.69 10.10
C ALA A 187 18.71 -2.97 10.20
N SER A 188 17.57 -2.87 10.88
CA SER A 188 16.66 -3.96 11.21
C SER A 188 15.28 -3.78 10.58
N LYS A 189 14.84 -2.53 10.39
CA LYS A 189 13.49 -2.14 10.01
C LYS A 189 13.46 -1.00 9.01
N VAL A 190 12.30 -0.85 8.39
CA VAL A 190 11.89 0.30 7.60
C VAL A 190 10.50 0.70 8.05
N ARG A 191 10.34 1.96 8.47
CA ARG A 191 9.08 2.57 8.89
C ARG A 191 8.61 3.57 7.85
N ILE A 192 7.36 3.40 7.42
CA ILE A 192 6.75 4.10 6.28
C ILE A 192 5.68 5.02 6.87
N VAL A 193 5.81 6.33 6.68
CA VAL A 193 5.03 7.35 7.40
C VAL A 193 4.24 8.21 6.42
N ALA A 194 2.94 8.34 6.68
CA ALA A 194 2.02 9.21 5.95
C ALA A 194 1.87 10.59 6.60
N THR A 195 1.43 11.58 5.81
CA THR A 195 1.20 12.96 6.27
C THR A 195 0.12 13.09 7.35
N ASP A 196 -0.79 12.12 7.48
CA ASP A 196 -1.82 12.07 8.52
C ASP A 196 -1.34 11.44 9.84
N GLY A 197 -0.10 10.94 9.87
CA GLY A 197 0.50 10.24 11.00
C GLY A 197 0.22 8.73 11.04
N TYR A 198 -0.43 8.16 10.02
CA TYR A 198 -0.47 6.70 9.86
C TYR A 198 0.92 6.16 9.49
N GLU A 199 1.31 5.03 10.09
CA GLU A 199 2.58 4.39 9.79
C GLU A 199 2.50 2.86 9.74
N MET A 200 3.37 2.26 8.93
CA MET A 200 3.60 0.83 8.85
C MET A 200 5.08 0.51 9.01
N VAL A 201 5.40 -0.55 9.76
CA VAL A 201 6.77 -1.01 10.02
C VAL A 201 6.97 -2.37 9.38
N PHE A 202 8.06 -2.51 8.63
CA PHE A 202 8.50 -3.75 8.01
C PHE A 202 9.92 -4.08 8.49
N THR A 203 10.27 -5.36 8.55
CA THR A 203 11.67 -5.77 8.67
C THR A 203 12.42 -5.52 7.36
N ILE A 204 13.75 -5.37 7.43
CA ILE A 204 14.60 -5.22 6.24
C ILE A 204 14.45 -6.40 5.26
N ASP A 205 14.23 -7.62 5.75
CA ASP A 205 14.09 -8.81 4.90
C ASP A 205 12.70 -8.93 4.26
N GLU A 206 11.64 -8.39 4.89
CA GLU A 206 10.36 -8.17 4.21
C GLU A 206 10.50 -7.17 3.06
N VAL A 207 11.22 -6.05 3.27
CA VAL A 207 11.38 -5.05 2.20
C VAL A 207 12.23 -5.58 1.04
N LYS A 208 13.24 -6.41 1.31
CA LYS A 208 14.01 -7.12 0.27
C LYS A 208 13.15 -8.09 -0.55
N LYS A 209 12.11 -8.70 0.03
CA LYS A 209 11.34 -9.78 -0.60
C LYS A 209 10.73 -9.34 -1.94
N GLN A 210 11.06 -10.06 -3.01
CA GLN A 210 10.61 -9.80 -4.40
C GLN A 210 9.53 -10.79 -4.87
N ASP A 211 9.14 -11.73 -4.01
CA ASP A 211 8.25 -12.86 -4.27
C ASP A 211 7.05 -12.86 -3.30
N TYR A 212 6.47 -11.69 -3.02
CA TYR A 212 5.09 -11.63 -2.55
C TYR A 212 4.15 -12.18 -3.63
N ILE A 213 3.05 -12.82 -3.23
CA ILE A 213 2.18 -13.56 -4.15
C ILE A 213 0.87 -12.83 -4.41
N ASP A 214 0.19 -13.30 -5.46
CA ASP A 214 -1.25 -13.28 -5.63
C ASP A 214 -1.76 -14.70 -5.34
N GLU A 215 -2.72 -14.89 -4.43
CA GLU A 215 -3.26 -16.23 -4.15
C GLU A 215 -4.07 -16.82 -5.32
N THR A 216 -4.53 -15.96 -6.24
CA THR A 216 -5.31 -16.36 -7.44
C THR A 216 -4.43 -16.70 -8.64
N ASP A 217 -3.16 -16.27 -8.65
CA ASP A 217 -2.14 -16.67 -9.63
C ASP A 217 -0.77 -16.91 -8.98
N ALA A 218 -0.48 -18.19 -8.71
CA ALA A 218 0.78 -18.63 -8.12
C ALA A 218 2.03 -18.32 -8.98
N SER A 219 1.90 -17.92 -10.24
CA SER A 219 3.01 -17.45 -11.09
C SER A 219 3.46 -16.03 -10.75
N VAL A 220 2.57 -15.19 -10.22
CA VAL A 220 2.82 -13.78 -9.88
C VAL A 220 3.83 -13.66 -8.73
N LYS A 221 4.83 -12.79 -8.90
CA LYS A 221 5.89 -12.52 -7.91
C LYS A 221 6.10 -11.00 -7.83
N LEU A 222 5.79 -10.43 -6.68
CA LEU A 222 5.67 -8.98 -6.47
C LEU A 222 6.72 -8.48 -5.47
N PRO A 223 7.36 -7.33 -5.74
CA PRO A 223 8.10 -6.57 -4.74
C PRO A 223 7.16 -5.66 -3.92
N ILE A 224 7.65 -5.10 -2.82
CA ILE A 224 7.06 -3.87 -2.27
C ILE A 224 7.41 -2.71 -3.20
N ILE A 225 6.43 -1.88 -3.54
CA ILE A 225 6.63 -0.67 -4.37
C ILE A 225 6.15 0.59 -3.66
N ILE A 226 6.71 1.73 -4.05
CA ILE A 226 6.11 3.05 -3.88
C ILE A 226 5.50 3.44 -5.23
N ALA A 227 4.18 3.38 -5.30
CA ALA A 227 3.37 3.68 -6.48
C ALA A 227 2.97 5.16 -6.53
N TRP A 228 2.82 5.68 -7.76
CA TRP A 228 2.23 7.00 -8.05
C TRP A 228 1.01 6.92 -8.99
N GLU A 229 0.66 5.71 -9.45
CA GLU A 229 -0.37 5.44 -10.45
C GLU A 229 -1.18 4.22 -10.03
N GLU A 230 -2.50 4.32 -10.10
CA GLU A 230 -3.46 3.26 -9.77
C GLU A 230 -4.45 3.10 -10.93
N ASN A 231 -4.58 1.88 -11.47
CA ASN A 231 -5.44 1.53 -12.61
C ASN A 231 -5.26 2.45 -13.85
N GLY A 232 -4.01 2.88 -14.12
CA GLY A 232 -3.68 3.76 -15.25
C GLY A 232 -3.94 5.25 -15.00
N VAL A 233 -4.24 5.66 -13.77
CA VAL A 233 -4.46 7.06 -13.37
C VAL A 233 -3.41 7.45 -12.33
N GLU A 234 -2.66 8.52 -12.60
CA GLU A 234 -1.71 9.07 -11.62
C GLU A 234 -2.44 9.77 -10.46
N TYR A 235 -1.89 9.71 -9.26
CA TYR A 235 -2.44 10.44 -8.11
C TYR A 235 -2.24 11.95 -8.26
N ASP A 236 -3.22 12.74 -7.83
CA ASP A 236 -3.14 14.19 -7.84
C ASP A 236 -2.11 14.70 -6.80
N THR A 237 -1.30 15.68 -7.20
CA THR A 237 -0.36 16.38 -6.30
C THR A 237 -1.04 17.42 -5.42
N ASP A 238 -2.21 17.93 -5.81
CA ASP A 238 -2.91 18.95 -5.03
C ASP A 238 -3.59 18.37 -3.77
N ASP A 239 -3.84 17.05 -3.74
CA ASP A 239 -4.36 16.30 -2.58
C ASP A 239 -3.26 15.88 -1.57
N GLY A 240 -1.97 16.06 -1.90
CA GLY A 240 -0.83 15.74 -1.04
C GLY A 240 0.27 14.94 -1.74
N PRO A 241 1.15 14.22 -1.00
CA PRO A 241 2.20 13.42 -1.59
C PRO A 241 1.64 12.29 -2.47
N PRO A 242 1.96 12.24 -3.78
CA PRO A 242 1.38 11.28 -4.73
C PRO A 242 2.08 9.91 -4.64
N TYR A 243 2.22 9.38 -3.41
CA TYR A 243 3.00 8.18 -3.12
C TYR A 243 2.20 7.22 -2.22
N LYS A 244 2.06 5.98 -2.68
CA LYS A 244 1.38 4.90 -1.97
C LYS A 244 2.26 3.65 -1.90
N LEU A 245 2.45 3.08 -0.71
CA LEU A 245 3.09 1.79 -0.56
C LEU A 245 2.10 0.70 -0.97
N VAL A 246 2.55 -0.23 -1.81
CA VAL A 246 1.76 -1.39 -2.23
C VAL A 246 2.60 -2.65 -2.03
N ILE A 247 1.96 -3.69 -1.50
CA ILE A 247 2.57 -4.97 -1.10
C ILE A 247 1.60 -6.11 -1.41
N GLY A 248 2.10 -7.18 -2.05
CA GLY A 248 1.33 -8.40 -2.31
C GLY A 248 1.03 -9.19 -1.03
N GLN A 249 0.56 -10.41 -1.17
CA GLN A 249 0.32 -11.31 -0.03
C GLN A 249 1.61 -12.03 0.37
N LYS A 250 1.80 -12.27 1.68
CA LYS A 250 2.86 -13.17 2.18
C LYS A 250 2.59 -14.63 1.82
N GLU A 251 1.33 -15.03 1.94
CA GLU A 251 0.78 -16.38 1.80
C GLU A 251 -0.73 -16.28 1.52
N PRO A 252 -1.40 -17.36 1.03
CA PRO A 252 -2.84 -17.32 0.77
C PRO A 252 -3.63 -16.97 2.03
N GLY A 253 -4.63 -16.10 1.88
CA GLY A 253 -5.42 -15.53 2.98
C GLY A 253 -4.78 -14.33 3.68
N ASP A 254 -3.56 -13.89 3.34
CA ASP A 254 -2.92 -12.73 3.98
C ASP A 254 -3.71 -11.44 3.71
N VAL A 255 -4.19 -10.80 4.79
CA VAL A 255 -4.90 -9.52 4.76
C VAL A 255 -3.89 -8.38 4.57
N ASN A 256 -3.51 -8.16 3.30
CA ASN A 256 -2.48 -7.21 2.90
C ASN A 256 -2.97 -5.77 2.69
N LYS A 257 -4.24 -5.54 2.33
CA LYS A 257 -4.77 -4.20 1.99
C LYS A 257 -4.58 -3.14 3.09
N PRO A 258 -4.71 -3.44 4.40
CA PRO A 258 -4.45 -2.46 5.46
C PRO A 258 -3.00 -1.97 5.49
N LYS A 259 -2.05 -2.76 4.97
CA LYS A 259 -0.61 -2.44 4.95
C LYS A 259 -0.28 -1.37 3.90
N TRP A 260 -1.23 -0.98 3.04
CA TRP A 260 -1.03 -0.07 1.92
C TRP A 260 -1.13 1.40 2.37
N VAL A 261 -0.01 1.96 2.83
CA VAL A 261 0.08 3.35 3.29
C VAL A 261 -0.08 4.31 2.11
N SER A 262 -0.99 5.28 2.20
CA SER A 262 -1.18 6.36 1.21
C SER A 262 -0.58 7.68 1.71
N ASN A 263 -0.33 8.63 0.82
CA ASN A 263 0.18 9.98 1.14
C ASN A 263 1.48 9.96 1.97
N ILE A 264 2.42 9.09 1.58
CA ILE A 264 3.70 8.89 2.27
C ILE A 264 4.59 10.13 2.11
N ASP A 265 5.11 10.67 3.22
CA ASP A 265 6.14 11.72 3.18
C ASP A 265 7.54 11.20 3.53
N ARG A 266 7.65 10.15 4.35
CA ARG A 266 8.93 9.62 4.86
C ARG A 266 9.02 8.10 4.84
N ILE A 267 10.25 7.65 4.59
CA ILE A 267 10.72 6.27 4.70
C ILE A 267 11.94 6.33 5.65
N ILE A 268 11.77 5.80 6.86
CA ILE A 268 12.74 5.90 7.95
C ILE A 268 13.36 4.52 8.20
N VAL A 269 14.68 4.44 8.18
CA VAL A 269 15.44 3.19 8.36
C VAL A 269 16.00 3.11 9.78
N GLU A 270 15.81 1.97 10.46
CA GLU A 270 16.03 1.78 11.92
C GLU A 270 16.71 0.45 12.27
#